data_AF-A0A645AJQ9-F1
#
_entry.id   AF-A0A645AJQ9-F1
#
_cell.length_a   1.000
_cell.length_b   1.000
_cell.length_c   1.000
_cell.angle_alpha   90.00
_cell.angle_beta   90.00
_cell.angle_gamma   90.00
#
_symmetry.space_group_name_H-M   'P 1'
#
loop_
_entity.id
_entity.type
_entity.pdbx_description
1 polymer ?
#
loop_
_entity_poly.entity_id
_entity_poly.type
_entity_poly.pdbx_seq_one_letter_code
_entity_poly.pdbx_strand_id
1 'polypeptide(L)'
;MIDRIPKILGVQSTGCCPFVDADERGGELVPTPENTLADSIAVGVPRNPVKAQRAVKASGGKWIAVSDDEILEAMRLLGRSEGVFGEPAGVTATAGVVKAVASGVIRSNESVTVISTGSGLKDVKNAMLAAGEPFKCEPDIKALEASGRIH
;
A
#
# COMPACT_ATOMS: atom_id res chain seq x y z
N MET A 1 -3.92 20.27 19.51
CA MET A 1 -4.07 19.05 20.33
C MET A 1 -5.21 18.23 19.71
N ILE A 2 -5.20 16.90 19.78
CA ILE A 2 -6.30 16.05 19.26
C ILE A 2 -7.10 15.45 20.42
N ASP A 3 -8.40 15.30 20.24
CA ASP A 3 -9.33 14.89 21.31
C ASP A 3 -9.45 13.37 21.48
N ARG A 4 -8.85 12.60 20.55
CA ARG A 4 -8.87 11.13 20.55
C ARG A 4 -7.58 10.57 19.99
N ILE A 5 -7.17 9.40 20.50
CA ILE A 5 -6.08 8.62 19.92
C ILE A 5 -6.60 7.95 18.64
N PRO A 6 -5.93 8.09 17.48
CA PRO A 6 -6.31 7.39 16.27
C PRO A 6 -6.06 5.89 16.41
N LYS A 7 -6.93 5.07 15.80
CA LYS A 7 -6.69 3.64 15.64
C LYS A 7 -5.56 3.45 14.62
N ILE A 8 -4.62 2.55 14.90
CA ILE A 8 -3.52 2.24 13.99
C ILE A 8 -3.91 1.04 13.12
N LEU A 9 -3.89 1.22 11.80
CA LEU A 9 -3.96 0.12 10.85
C LEU A 9 -2.54 -0.22 10.42
N GLY A 10 -2.03 -1.37 10.85
CA GLY A 10 -0.75 -1.90 10.39
C GLY A 10 -0.93 -2.68 9.09
N VAL A 11 -0.22 -2.32 8.04
CA VAL A 11 -0.36 -2.93 6.71
C VAL A 11 0.95 -3.59 6.30
N GLN A 12 0.89 -4.83 5.82
CA GLN A 12 2.05 -5.57 5.30
C GLN A 12 1.73 -6.18 3.93
N SER A 13 2.76 -6.54 3.15
CA SER A 13 2.54 -7.33 1.93
C SER A 13 2.25 -8.78 2.30
N THR A 14 1.34 -9.45 1.58
CA THR A 14 1.12 -10.91 1.72
C THR A 14 2.40 -11.72 1.50
N GLY A 15 3.36 -11.16 0.75
CA GLY A 15 4.67 -11.74 0.54
C GLY A 15 5.63 -11.64 1.73
N CYS A 16 5.33 -10.79 2.72
CA CYS A 16 6.11 -10.62 3.95
C CYS A 16 5.24 -9.96 5.06
N CYS A 17 4.44 -10.76 5.78
CA CYS A 17 3.46 -10.24 6.76
C CYS A 17 3.55 -10.86 8.18
N PRO A 18 4.72 -10.87 8.83
CA PRO A 18 4.90 -11.53 10.13
C PRO A 18 4.02 -10.97 11.27
N PHE A 19 3.58 -9.71 11.22
CA PHE A 19 2.66 -9.16 12.23
C PHE A 19 1.21 -9.57 11.99
N VAL A 20 0.79 -9.69 10.73
CA VAL A 20 -0.55 -10.18 10.38
C VAL A 20 -0.67 -11.64 10.81
N ASP A 21 0.30 -12.48 10.42
CA ASP A 21 0.38 -13.88 10.83
C ASP A 21 0.38 -14.04 12.35
N ALA A 22 1.16 -13.19 13.05
CA ALA A 22 1.22 -13.22 14.51
C ALA A 22 -0.13 -12.86 15.14
N ASP A 23 -0.82 -11.81 14.66
CA ASP A 23 -2.13 -11.39 15.20
C ASP A 23 -3.18 -12.50 15.09
N GLU A 24 -3.16 -13.25 13.98
CA GLU A 24 -4.05 -14.39 13.75
C GLU A 24 -3.71 -15.62 14.61
N ARG A 25 -2.43 -15.79 14.97
CA ARG A 25 -1.91 -16.97 15.71
C ARG A 25 -1.74 -16.74 17.21
N GLY A 26 -2.23 -15.63 17.76
CA GLY A 26 -2.17 -15.35 19.20
C GLY A 26 -0.97 -14.54 19.68
N GLY A 27 -0.26 -13.89 18.76
CA GLY A 27 0.73 -12.83 19.02
C GLY A 27 2.19 -13.24 18.88
N GLU A 28 2.50 -14.51 18.60
CA GLU A 28 3.87 -14.96 18.38
C GLU A 28 4.36 -14.60 16.98
N LEU A 29 5.48 -13.87 16.89
CA LEU A 29 6.14 -13.60 15.61
C LEU A 29 7.02 -14.78 15.21
N VAL A 30 6.82 -15.23 13.97
CA VAL A 30 7.68 -16.21 13.31
C VAL A 30 8.37 -15.53 12.13
N PRO A 31 9.67 -15.77 11.90
CA PRO A 31 10.34 -15.32 10.68
C PRO A 31 9.58 -15.75 9.43
N THR A 32 9.40 -14.84 8.49
CA THR A 32 8.70 -15.12 7.23
C THR A 32 9.60 -14.75 6.03
N PRO A 33 9.42 -15.38 4.86
CA PRO A 33 10.15 -14.99 3.65
C PRO A 33 9.92 -13.52 3.26
N GLU A 34 10.88 -12.92 2.56
CA GLU A 34 10.87 -11.52 2.16
C GLU A 34 10.47 -11.39 0.68
N ASN A 35 9.29 -11.91 0.32
CA ASN A 35 8.88 -12.12 -1.06
C ASN A 35 7.88 -11.06 -1.56
N THR A 36 8.29 -9.80 -1.60
CA THR A 36 7.45 -8.69 -2.09
C THR A 36 8.27 -7.71 -2.92
N LEU A 37 7.62 -7.08 -3.90
CA LEU A 37 8.18 -5.96 -4.65
C LEU A 37 8.37 -4.69 -3.80
N ALA A 38 7.69 -4.60 -2.64
CA ALA A 38 7.82 -3.50 -1.70
C ALA A 38 9.05 -3.72 -0.79
N ASP A 39 10.23 -3.62 -1.38
CA ASP A 39 11.53 -3.94 -0.78
C ASP A 39 11.76 -3.33 0.62
N SER A 40 11.34 -2.09 0.83
CA SER A 40 11.57 -1.33 2.06
C SER A 40 10.76 -1.85 3.25
N ILE A 41 9.75 -2.69 2.99
CA ILE A 41 8.97 -3.39 4.02
C ILE A 41 9.09 -4.92 3.93
N ALA A 42 9.99 -5.43 3.08
CA ALA A 42 10.33 -6.85 2.99
C ALA A 42 11.22 -7.26 4.18
N VAL A 43 10.63 -7.26 5.38
CA VAL A 43 11.33 -7.50 6.65
C VAL A 43 10.72 -8.71 7.34
N GLY A 44 11.34 -9.87 7.16
CA GLY A 44 10.87 -11.14 7.69
C GLY A 44 11.03 -11.25 9.20
N VAL A 45 11.99 -10.54 9.77
CA VAL A 45 12.27 -10.48 11.22
C VAL A 45 12.28 -9.01 11.67
N PRO A 46 11.13 -8.46 12.10
CA PRO A 46 11.04 -7.06 12.52
C PRO A 46 11.94 -6.76 13.73
N ARG A 47 12.68 -5.64 13.67
CA ARG A 47 13.64 -5.26 14.74
C ARG A 47 12.98 -4.93 16.09
N ASN A 48 11.79 -4.33 16.08
CA ASN A 48 11.12 -3.84 17.30
C ASN A 48 9.65 -4.33 17.38
N PRO A 49 9.40 -5.65 17.40
CA PRO A 49 8.06 -6.18 17.19
C PRO A 49 7.11 -5.86 18.34
N VAL A 50 7.60 -5.94 19.58
CA VAL A 50 6.84 -5.62 20.79
C VAL A 50 6.27 -4.20 20.75
N LYS A 51 7.03 -3.22 20.24
CA LYS A 51 6.56 -1.83 20.15
C LYS A 51 5.40 -1.70 19.16
N ALA A 52 5.51 -2.34 18.01
CA ALA A 52 4.51 -2.31 16.96
C ALA A 52 3.21 -3.00 17.40
N GLN A 53 3.30 -4.23 17.92
CA GLN A 53 2.16 -4.96 18.46
C GLN A 53 1.47 -4.20 19.59
N ARG A 54 2.24 -3.62 20.53
CA ARG A 54 1.67 -2.81 21.62
C ARG A 54 0.96 -1.57 21.08
N ALA A 55 1.52 -0.87 20.11
CA ALA A 55 0.91 0.34 19.55
C ALA A 55 -0.43 0.02 18.87
N VAL A 56 -0.46 -1.00 18.00
CA VAL A 56 -1.69 -1.42 17.32
C VAL A 56 -2.74 -1.88 18.33
N LYS A 57 -2.36 -2.77 19.28
CA LYS A 57 -3.27 -3.25 20.33
C LYS A 57 -3.81 -2.14 21.22
N ALA A 58 -2.96 -1.24 21.71
CA ALA A 58 -3.36 -0.14 22.59
C ALA A 58 -4.27 0.88 21.90
N SER A 59 -4.13 1.06 20.59
CA SER A 59 -5.00 1.92 19.79
C SER A 59 -6.37 1.28 19.46
N GLY A 60 -6.58 -0.01 19.79
CA GLY A 60 -7.74 -0.77 19.29
C GLY A 60 -7.72 -0.93 17.77
N GLY A 61 -6.52 -0.94 17.20
CA GLY A 61 -6.23 -1.04 15.78
C GLY A 61 -6.27 -2.47 15.26
N LYS A 62 -5.83 -2.65 14.01
CA LYS A 62 -5.81 -3.95 13.32
C LYS A 62 -4.58 -4.08 12.44
N TRP A 63 -4.26 -5.33 12.11
CA TRP A 63 -3.31 -5.68 11.06
C TRP A 63 -4.06 -6.12 9.80
N ILE A 64 -3.50 -5.84 8.62
CA ILE A 64 -4.03 -6.30 7.34
C ILE A 64 -2.90 -6.58 6.36
N ALA A 65 -3.04 -7.65 5.58
CA ALA A 65 -2.12 -7.96 4.49
C ALA A 65 -2.72 -7.54 3.14
N VAL A 66 -1.89 -6.99 2.25
CA VAL A 66 -2.24 -6.64 0.88
C VAL A 66 -1.30 -7.32 -0.12
N SER A 67 -1.79 -7.69 -1.30
CA SER A 67 -0.92 -8.27 -2.33
C SER A 67 -0.08 -7.21 -3.01
N ASP A 68 0.98 -7.64 -3.68
CA ASP A 68 1.80 -6.79 -4.53
C ASP A 68 0.99 -6.13 -5.67
N ASP A 69 -0.04 -6.82 -6.19
CA ASP A 69 -0.97 -6.24 -7.16
C ASP A 69 -1.83 -5.13 -6.55
N GLU A 70 -2.31 -5.30 -5.31
CA GLU A 70 -3.04 -4.26 -4.57
C GLU A 70 -2.13 -3.05 -4.29
N ILE A 71 -0.83 -3.27 -4.04
CA ILE A 71 0.17 -2.20 -3.87
C ILE A 71 0.38 -1.44 -5.18
N LEU A 72 0.57 -2.14 -6.31
CA LEU A 72 0.72 -1.50 -7.63
C LEU A 72 -0.54 -0.71 -8.01
N GLU A 73 -1.72 -1.21 -7.69
CA GLU A 73 -2.97 -0.49 -7.93
C GLU A 73 -3.08 0.77 -7.07
N ALA A 74 -2.62 0.72 -5.81
CA ALA A 74 -2.54 1.92 -4.98
C ALA A 74 -1.55 2.96 -5.53
N MET A 75 -0.44 2.54 -6.15
CA MET A 75 0.47 3.46 -6.85
C MET A 75 -0.26 4.19 -7.98
N ARG A 76 -1.01 3.44 -8.82
CA ARG A 76 -1.80 4.02 -9.93
C ARG A 76 -2.87 4.97 -9.41
N LEU A 77 -3.60 4.56 -8.37
CA LEU A 77 -4.68 5.34 -7.77
C LEU A 77 -4.17 6.70 -7.32
N LEU A 78 -3.15 6.74 -6.45
CA LEU A 78 -2.61 7.98 -5.91
C LEU A 78 -1.99 8.86 -6.99
N GLY A 79 -1.29 8.25 -7.96
CA GLY A 79 -0.71 8.99 -9.08
C GLY A 79 -1.77 9.65 -9.96
N ARG A 80 -2.89 8.96 -10.22
CA ARG A 80 -3.95 9.44 -11.13
C ARG A 80 -4.95 10.37 -10.46
N SER A 81 -5.31 10.17 -9.19
CA SER A 81 -6.35 10.97 -8.52
C SER A 81 -5.78 12.13 -7.71
N GLU A 82 -4.64 11.93 -7.03
CA GLU A 82 -4.10 12.93 -6.09
C GLU A 82 -2.80 13.59 -6.59
N GLY A 83 -2.22 13.11 -7.69
CA GLY A 83 -0.89 13.55 -8.14
C GLY A 83 0.24 13.16 -7.18
N VAL A 84 0.02 12.15 -6.33
CA VAL A 84 1.00 11.68 -5.35
C VAL A 84 1.75 10.48 -5.92
N PHE A 85 3.04 10.67 -6.20
CA PHE A 85 3.90 9.62 -6.72
C PHE A 85 4.71 8.94 -5.60
N GLY A 86 4.16 7.87 -5.04
CA GLY A 86 4.80 7.05 -4.01
C GLY A 86 5.48 5.80 -4.57
N GLU A 87 6.54 5.34 -3.91
CA GLU A 87 7.14 4.01 -4.16
C GLU A 87 6.22 2.90 -3.61
N PRO A 88 6.44 1.61 -3.93
CA PRO A 88 5.54 0.54 -3.48
C PRO A 88 5.31 0.51 -1.96
N ALA A 89 6.39 0.50 -1.16
CA ALA A 89 6.28 0.57 0.30
C ALA A 89 5.56 1.84 0.79
N GLY A 90 5.79 2.96 0.10
CA GLY A 90 5.18 4.26 0.38
C GLY A 90 3.67 4.33 0.08
N VAL A 91 3.11 3.38 -0.68
CA VAL A 91 1.67 3.31 -0.94
C VAL A 91 0.99 2.08 -0.35
N THR A 92 1.74 1.15 0.26
CA THR A 92 1.19 -0.03 0.91
C THR A 92 0.10 0.32 1.92
N ALA A 93 0.30 1.39 2.70
CA ALA A 93 -0.72 1.86 3.64
C ALA A 93 -2.02 2.28 2.94
N THR A 94 -1.95 2.91 1.77
CA THR A 94 -3.13 3.26 0.95
C THR A 94 -3.84 2.01 0.45
N ALA A 95 -3.10 1.01 -0.04
CA ALA A 95 -3.68 -0.28 -0.42
C ALA A 95 -4.45 -0.92 0.75
N GLY A 96 -3.87 -0.87 1.96
CA GLY A 96 -4.52 -1.35 3.17
C GLY A 96 -5.80 -0.59 3.52
N VAL A 97 -5.85 0.73 3.30
CA VAL A 97 -7.08 1.53 3.47
C VAL A 97 -8.15 1.12 2.47
N VAL A 98 -7.82 0.97 1.19
CA VAL A 98 -8.76 0.52 0.15
C VAL A 98 -9.41 -0.81 0.57
N LYS A 99 -8.58 -1.78 0.99
CA LYS A 99 -9.05 -3.10 1.46
C LYS A 99 -9.85 -3.04 2.76
N ALA A 100 -9.43 -2.19 3.70
CA ALA A 100 -10.12 -2.01 4.98
C ALA A 100 -11.49 -1.33 4.81
N VAL A 101 -11.65 -0.43 3.84
CA VAL A 101 -12.95 0.14 3.47
C VAL A 101 -13.83 -0.93 2.82
N ALA A 102 -13.29 -1.68 1.85
CA ALA A 102 -14.02 -2.74 1.16
C ALA A 102 -14.52 -3.85 2.10
N SER A 103 -13.77 -4.15 3.17
CA SER A 103 -14.14 -5.15 4.19
C SER A 103 -14.95 -4.59 5.36
N GLY A 104 -15.26 -3.29 5.38
CA GLY A 104 -16.02 -2.65 6.45
C GLY A 104 -15.24 -2.44 7.76
N VAL A 105 -13.93 -2.67 7.77
CA VAL A 105 -13.04 -2.34 8.90
C VAL A 105 -12.99 -0.83 9.12
N ILE A 106 -12.94 -0.05 8.03
CA ILE A 106 -13.06 1.40 8.04
C ILE A 106 -14.44 1.74 7.47
N ARG A 107 -15.24 2.49 8.23
CA ARG A 107 -16.55 2.96 7.79
C ARG A 107 -16.43 4.24 6.97
N SER A 108 -17.40 4.48 6.09
CA SER A 108 -17.42 5.64 5.16
C SER A 108 -17.46 7.01 5.86
N ASN A 109 -17.83 7.06 7.14
CA ASN A 109 -17.86 8.27 7.95
C ASN A 109 -16.59 8.48 8.80
N GLU A 110 -15.59 7.60 8.70
CA GLU A 110 -14.33 7.71 9.43
C GLU A 110 -13.29 8.49 8.62
N SER A 111 -12.47 9.27 9.31
CA SER A 111 -11.33 9.97 8.70
C SER A 111 -10.06 9.15 8.86
N VAL A 112 -9.26 9.09 7.80
CA VAL A 112 -8.01 8.31 7.75
C VAL A 112 -6.87 9.22 7.34
N THR A 113 -5.76 9.15 8.07
CA THR A 113 -4.49 9.75 7.65
C THR A 113 -3.56 8.62 7.21
N VAL A 114 -3.07 8.69 5.98
CA VAL A 114 -2.07 7.75 5.45
C VAL A 114 -0.72 8.43 5.43
N ILE A 115 0.32 7.70 5.86
CA ILE A 115 1.71 8.17 5.79
C ILE A 115 2.35 7.52 4.57
N SER A 116 2.64 8.33 3.55
CA SER A 116 3.46 7.89 2.42
C SER A 116 4.94 8.06 2.76
N THR A 117 5.64 6.95 2.94
CA THR A 117 7.00 6.93 3.52
C THR A 117 8.11 7.18 2.50
N GLY A 118 7.82 7.08 1.21
CA GLY A 118 8.84 7.17 0.16
C GLY A 118 8.29 7.62 -1.19
N SER A 119 9.11 8.39 -1.91
CA SER A 119 8.79 8.90 -3.24
C SER A 119 9.03 7.85 -4.31
N GLY A 120 8.15 7.78 -5.30
CA GLY A 120 8.30 6.90 -6.46
C GLY A 120 9.55 7.18 -7.30
N LEU A 121 10.21 8.34 -7.13
CA LEU A 121 11.51 8.62 -7.76
C LEU A 121 12.64 7.67 -7.29
N LYS A 122 12.46 7.01 -6.14
CA LYS A 122 13.40 5.99 -5.64
C LYS A 122 13.27 4.65 -6.39
N ASP A 123 12.12 4.40 -7.01
CA ASP A 123 11.78 3.12 -7.62
C ASP A 123 11.01 3.29 -8.93
N VAL A 124 11.72 3.79 -9.94
CA VAL A 124 11.16 4.04 -11.27
C VAL A 124 10.76 2.74 -11.97
N LYS A 125 11.39 1.60 -11.63
CA LYS A 125 11.08 0.30 -12.23
C LYS A 125 9.66 -0.13 -11.89
N ASN A 126 9.30 -0.12 -10.60
CA ASN A 126 7.93 -0.47 -10.21
C ASN A 126 6.92 0.60 -10.64
N ALA A 127 7.34 1.87 -10.77
CA ALA A 127 6.50 2.90 -11.39
C ALA A 127 6.17 2.59 -12.85
N MET A 128 7.10 2.05 -13.64
CA MET A 128 6.82 1.61 -15.02
C MET A 128 5.88 0.41 -15.06
N LEU A 129 6.04 -0.56 -14.15
CA LEU A 129 5.12 -1.69 -14.01
C LEU A 129 3.71 -1.21 -13.63
N ALA A 130 3.61 -0.24 -12.74
CA ALA A 130 2.35 0.41 -12.40
C ALA A 130 1.78 1.18 -13.60
N ALA A 131 2.55 1.98 -14.34
CA ALA A 131 2.03 2.74 -15.47
C ALA A 131 1.50 1.85 -16.62
N GLY A 132 2.06 0.65 -16.78
CA GLY A 132 1.76 -0.24 -17.90
C GLY A 132 2.43 0.21 -19.20
N GLU A 133 2.16 -0.49 -20.29
CA GLU A 133 2.77 -0.15 -21.58
C GLU A 133 2.12 1.10 -22.20
N PRO A 134 2.93 2.00 -22.79
CA PRO A 134 2.39 3.12 -23.53
C PRO A 134 1.65 2.63 -24.76
N PHE A 135 0.53 3.29 -25.08
CA PHE A 135 -0.14 3.10 -26.35
C PHE A 135 0.78 3.54 -27.49
N LYS A 136 0.98 2.66 -28.48
CA LYS A 136 1.77 2.94 -29.68
C LYS A 136 0.83 3.19 -30.85
N CYS A 137 1.03 4.29 -31.56
CA CYS A 137 0.37 4.58 -32.83
C CYS A 137 1.40 5.06 -33.85
N GLU A 138 1.01 5.05 -35.13
CA GLU A 138 1.78 5.69 -36.18
C GLU A 138 1.98 7.19 -35.86
N PRO A 139 3.09 7.81 -36.34
CA PRO A 139 3.36 9.23 -36.14
C PRO A 139 2.45 10.10 -37.03
N ASP A 140 1.13 9.93 -36.89
CA ASP A 140 0.08 10.58 -37.65
C ASP A 140 -1.06 11.02 -36.73
N ILE A 141 -1.54 12.25 -36.92
CA ILE A 141 -2.57 12.83 -36.06
C ILE A 141 -3.92 12.11 -36.20
N LYS A 142 -4.26 11.63 -37.41
CA LYS A 142 -5.51 10.90 -37.63
C LYS A 142 -5.47 9.54 -36.95
N ALA A 143 -4.32 8.85 -36.98
CA ALA A 143 -4.11 7.61 -36.24
C ALA A 143 -4.29 7.81 -34.72
N LEU A 144 -3.80 8.94 -34.19
CA LEU A 144 -3.97 9.28 -32.77
C LEU A 144 -5.43 9.62 -32.44
N GLU A 145 -6.13 10.41 -33.26
CA GLU A 145 -7.55 10.73 -33.08
C GLU A 145 -8.43 9.46 -33.15
N ALA A 146 -8.18 8.59 -34.14
CA ALA A 146 -8.90 7.33 -34.31
C ALA A 146 -8.69 6.34 -33.14
N SER A 147 -7.65 6.54 -32.32
CA SER A 147 -7.40 5.70 -31.13
C SER A 147 -8.38 5.97 -29.98
N GLY A 148 -9.11 7.09 -30.00
CA GLY A 148 -10.01 7.50 -28.92
C GLY A 148 -9.31 7.85 -27.61
N ARG A 149 -7.98 8.08 -27.62
CA ARG A 149 -7.17 8.43 -26.43
C ARG A 149 -7.03 9.94 -26.20
N ILE A 150 -7.39 10.74 -27.19
CA ILE A 150 -7.45 12.19 -27.11
C ILE A 150 -8.88 12.62 -27.46
N HIS A 151 -9.42 13.55 -26.67
CA HIS A 151 -10.70 14.21 -26.87
C HIS A 151 -10.46 15.68 -27.22
#